data_AF-A0A174TRN0-F1
#
_entry.id   AF-A0A174TRN0-F1
#
_cell.length_a   1.000
_cell.length_b   1.000
_cell.length_c   1.000
_cell.angle_alpha   90.00
_cell.angle_beta   90.00
_cell.angle_gamma   90.00
#
_symmetry.space_group_name_H-M   'P 1'
#
loop_
_entity.id
_entity.type
_entity.pdbx_description
1 polymer ?
#
loop_
_entity_poly.entity_id
_entity_poly.type
_entity_poly.pdbx_seq_one_letter_code
_entity_poly.pdbx_strand_id
1 'polypeptide(L)' 'MGNKELKTTDSQRKAVREYEKRNYRLNIVFPDGTKERIEALNLNKTNSAFIRDTVLSKLDELEKILK' A
#
# COMPACT_ATOMS: atom_id res chain seq x y z
N MET A 1 -24.91 3.80 31.16
CA MET A 1 -24.05 4.31 30.08
C MET A 1 -24.36 3.52 28.82
N GLY A 2 -24.78 4.19 27.74
CA GLY A 2 -25.43 3.54 26.59
C GLY A 2 -24.54 2.54 25.86
N ASN A 3 -25.09 1.35 25.58
CA ASN A 3 -24.52 0.39 24.64
C ASN A 3 -24.45 1.05 23.26
N LYS A 4 -23.25 1.46 22.86
CA LYS A 4 -23.00 1.94 21.50
C LYS A 4 -22.96 0.71 20.60
N GLU A 5 -24.11 0.31 20.05
CA GLU A 5 -24.16 -0.75 19.06
C GLU A 5 -23.16 -0.46 17.94
N LEU A 6 -22.16 -1.32 17.82
CA LEU A 6 -21.19 -1.22 16.75
C LEU A 6 -21.92 -1.59 15.45
N LYS A 7 -22.01 -0.64 14.52
CA LYS A 7 -22.65 -0.82 13.18
C LYS A 7 -22.02 -1.94 12.33
N THR A 8 -20.95 -2.56 12.81
CA THR A 8 -20.12 -3.53 12.10
C THR A 8 -20.09 -4.83 12.89
N THR A 9 -20.44 -5.93 12.21
CA THR A 9 -20.49 -7.26 12.82
C THR A 9 -19.11 -7.69 13.32
N ASP A 10 -19.07 -8.59 14.30
CA ASP A 10 -17.79 -9.12 14.82
C ASP A 10 -16.96 -9.77 13.70
N SER A 11 -17.62 -10.43 12.74
CA SER A 11 -16.98 -11.02 11.56
C SER A 11 -16.30 -9.99 10.67
N GLN A 12 -16.95 -8.85 10.43
CA GLN A 12 -16.36 -7.76 9.65
C GLN A 12 -15.16 -7.14 10.37
N ARG A 13 -15.25 -6.94 11.70
CA ARG A 13 -14.12 -6.44 12.50
C ARG A 13 -12.93 -7.40 12.51
N LYS A 14 -13.18 -8.71 12.57
CA LYS A 14 -12.13 -9.74 12.49
C LYS A 14 -11.45 -9.73 11.12
N ALA A 15 -12.23 -9.67 10.04
CA ALA A 15 -11.69 -9.63 8.67
C ALA A 15 -10.82 -8.40 8.42
N VAL A 16 -11.23 -7.21 8.89
CA VAL A 16 -10.43 -5.99 8.79
C VAL A 16 -9.11 -6.13 9.55
N ARG A 17 -9.15 -6.64 10.79
CA ARG A 17 -7.93 -6.85 11.59
C ARG A 17 -6.98 -7.87 10.97
N GLU A 18 -7.50 -8.94 10.39
CA GLU A 18 -6.67 -9.94 9.68
C GLU A 18 -6.05 -9.36 8.41
N TYR A 19 -6.80 -8.54 7.67
CA TYR A 19 -6.28 -7.81 6.52
C TYR A 19 -5.18 -6.83 6.93
N GLU A 20 -5.38 -6.04 7.99
CA GLU A 20 -4.35 -5.12 8.51
C GLU A 20 -3.09 -5.86 8.97
N LYS A 21 -3.22 -7.01 9.62
CA LYS A 21 -2.06 -7.81 10.06
C LYS A 21 -1.22 -8.37 8.90
N ARG A 22 -1.84 -8.64 7.75
CA ARG A 22 -1.15 -9.20 6.58
C ARG A 22 -0.55 -8.13 5.67
N ASN A 23 -0.94 -6.87 5.85
CA ASN A 23 -0.54 -5.78 4.97
C ASN A 23 0.30 -4.75 5.73
N TYR A 24 1.52 -4.54 5.27
CA TYR A 24 2.35 -3.44 5.75
C TYR A 24 1.99 -2.15 5.01
N ARG A 25 1.52 -1.13 5.74
CA ARG A 25 1.28 0.21 5.18
C ARG A 25 2.45 1.12 5.50
N LEU A 26 3.06 1.66 4.45
CA LEU A 26 4.16 2.60 4.54
C LEU A 26 3.68 3.98 4.08
N ASN A 27 3.85 5.00 4.94
CA ASN A 27 3.61 6.39 4.57
C ASN A 27 4.96 7.04 4.24
N ILE A 28 5.08 7.58 3.02
CA ILE A 28 6.30 8.21 2.51
C ILE A 28 5.97 9.56 1.90
N VAL A 29 6.92 10.50 2.02
CA VAL A 29 6.85 11.81 1.37
C VAL A 29 7.85 11.81 0.22
N PHE A 30 7.37 12.19 -0.96
CA PHE A 30 8.22 12.35 -2.14
C PHE A 30 8.60 13.83 -2.32
N PRO A 31 9.74 14.12 -2.97
CA PRO A 31 10.07 15.47 -3.41
C PRO A 31 8.97 16.05 -4.31
N ASP A 32 8.87 17.38 -4.31
CA ASP A 32 7.95 18.09 -5.20
C ASP A 32 8.21 17.74 -6.68
N GLY A 33 7.16 17.73 -7.50
CA GLY A 33 7.24 17.32 -8.91
C GLY A 33 7.24 15.81 -9.15
N THR A 34 7.34 14.96 -8.12
CA THR A 34 7.42 13.50 -8.31
C THR A 34 6.15 12.92 -8.93
N LYS A 35 4.98 13.46 -8.55
CA LYS A 35 3.69 13.00 -9.08
C LYS A 35 3.59 13.29 -10.59
N GLU A 36 3.94 14.50 -10.97
CA GLU A 36 3.92 15.01 -12.34
C GLU A 36 4.87 14.18 -13.22
N ARG A 37 6.05 13.82 -12.68
CA ARG A 37 7.00 12.93 -13.36
C ARG A 37 6.43 11.54 -13.61
N ILE A 38 5.66 10.98 -12.67
CA ILE A 38 5.02 9.65 -12.86
C ILE A 38 3.89 9.76 -13.89
N GLU A 39 3.06 10.79 -13.79
CA GLU A 39 1.91 10.98 -14.68
C GLU A 39 2.35 11.27 -16.12
N ALA A 40 3.45 12.00 -16.30
CA ALA A 40 4.05 12.27 -17.62
C ALA A 40 4.50 11.01 -18.36
N LEU A 41 4.73 9.88 -17.67
CA LEU A 41 5.07 8.60 -18.30
C LEU A 41 3.87 7.93 -18.98
N ASN A 42 2.65 8.47 -18.81
CA ASN A 42 1.40 7.95 -19.40
C ASN A 42 1.24 6.43 -19.18
N LEU A 43 1.59 5.97 -17.99
CA LEU A 43 1.47 4.56 -17.64
C LEU A 43 -0.02 4.20 -17.55
N ASN A 44 -0.40 3.05 -18.10
CA ASN A 44 -1.75 2.49 -17.91
C ASN A 44 -1.90 1.86 -16.51
N LYS A 45 -1.44 2.57 -15.47
CA LYS A 45 -1.38 2.15 -14.07
C LYS A 45 -1.54 3.38 -13.18
N THR A 46 -2.10 3.18 -11.98
CA THR A 46 -2.16 4.23 -10.97
C THR A 46 -0.77 4.49 -10.38
N ASN A 47 -0.51 5.71 -9.88
CA ASN A 47 0.76 6.06 -9.24
C ASN A 47 1.11 5.10 -8.09
N SER A 48 0.12 4.72 -7.27
CA SER A 48 0.31 3.76 -6.18
C SER A 48 0.68 2.35 -6.67
N ALA A 49 0.11 1.90 -7.79
CA ALA A 49 0.46 0.62 -8.38
C ALA A 49 1.89 0.66 -8.96
N PHE A 50 2.24 1.73 -9.68
CA PHE A 50 3.58 1.94 -10.20
C PHE A 50 4.65 1.94 -9.10
N ILE A 51 4.43 2.70 -8.02
CA ILE A 51 5.36 2.76 -6.88
C ILE A 51 5.51 1.38 -6.23
N ARG A 52 4.40 0.67 -6.00
CA ARG A 52 4.42 -0.68 -5.42
C ARG A 52 5.23 -1.65 -6.28
N ASP A 53 4.93 -1.71 -7.57
CA ASP A 53 5.61 -2.60 -8.51
C ASP A 53 7.11 -2.30 -8.59
N THR A 54 7.47 -1.01 -8.57
CA THR A 54 8.87 -0.56 -8.60
C THR A 54 9.62 -1.00 -7.35
N VAL A 55 9.02 -0.87 -6.17
CA VAL A 55 9.63 -1.32 -4.91
C VAL A 55 9.82 -2.83 -4.91
N LEU A 56 8.80 -3.60 -5.29
CA LEU A 56 8.89 -5.07 -5.37
C LEU A 56 9.96 -5.51 -6.36
N SER A 57 9.97 -4.94 -7.56
CA SER A 57 10.97 -5.26 -8.57
C SER A 57 12.39 -4.95 -8.10
N LYS A 58 12.60 -3.87 -7.34
CA LYS A 58 13.93 -3.53 -6.82
C LYS A 58 14.36 -4.46 -5.68
N LEU A 59 13.43 -4.88 -4.82
CA LEU A 59 13.71 -5.88 -3.80
C LEU A 59 14.12 -7.22 -4.44
N ASP A 60 13.35 -7.71 -5.42
CA ASP A 60 13.66 -8.94 -6.14
C ASP A 60 15.04 -8.91 -6.81
N GLU A 61 15.45 -7.75 -7.33
CA GLU A 61 16.79 -7.53 -7.91
C GLU A 61 17.88 -7.63 -6.83
N LEU A 62 17.70 -6.92 -5.71
CA LEU A 62 18.68 -6.88 -4.62
C LEU A 62 18.82 -8.23 -3.90
N GLU A 63 17.72 -8.95 -3.69
CA GLU A 63 17.70 -10.28 -3.09
C GLU A 63 18.45 -11.33 -3.93
N LYS A 64 18.49 -11.15 -5.26
CA LYS A 64 19.30 -12.00 -6.15
C LYS A 64 20.78 -11.72 -6.05
N ILE A 65 21.17 -10.46 -5.80
CA ILE A 65 22.58 -10.04 -5.68
C ILE A 65 23.15 -10.43 -4.32
N LEU A 66 22.31 -10.42 -3.28
CA LEU A 66 22.71 -10.73 -1.90
C LEU A 66 22.74 -12.24 -1.58
N LYS A 67 22.36 -13.10 -2.54
CA LYS A 67 22.50 -14.56 -2.46
C LYS A 67 23.81 -15.02 -3.07
#